data_AF-A0A7S2I3H4-F1
#
_entry.id   AF-A0A7S2I3H4-F1
#
_cell.length_a   1.000
_cell.length_b   1.000
_cell.length_c   1.000
_cell.angle_alpha   90.00
_cell.angle_beta   90.00
_cell.angle_gamma   90.00
#
_symmetry.space_group_name_H-M   'P 1'
#
loop_
_entity.id
_entity.type
_entity.pdbx_description
1 polymer ?
#
loop_
_entity_poly.entity_id
_entity_poly.type
_entity_poly.pdbx_seq_one_letter_code
_entity_poly.pdbx_strand_id
1 'polypeptide(L)'
;AGQVVDALLGAGLEISAMQTYSLLKSQAENFYEVYKTVIPSAQYHAMIGELASGVCLAIEVRSNTEDAVTKLRDLCGPYDVEIARHLRPHTLRAKLGKDAVHNTVHCTDLPEDGILESQ
;
A
#
# COMPACT_ATOMS: atom_id res chain seq x y z
N ALA A 1 -0.87 12.91 -0.26
CA ALA A 1 -1.46 12.37 0.98
C ALA A 1 -2.96 12.65 1.10
N GLY A 2 -3.42 13.91 1.04
CA GLY A 2 -4.84 14.26 1.26
C GLY A 2 -5.86 13.41 0.49
N GLN A 3 -5.69 13.24 -0.82
CA GLN A 3 -6.59 12.42 -1.65
C GLN A 3 -6.69 10.94 -1.21
N VAL A 4 -5.62 10.37 -0.64
CA VAL A 4 -5.62 8.99 -0.12
C VAL A 4 -6.38 8.95 1.20
N VAL A 5 -6.13 9.91 2.09
CA VAL A 5 -6.85 10.03 3.38
C VAL A 5 -8.35 10.21 3.15
N ASP A 6 -8.73 11.11 2.24
CA ASP A 6 -10.13 11.35 1.88
C ASP A 6 -10.80 10.08 1.32
N ALA A 7 -10.06 9.30 0.52
CA ALA A 7 -10.57 8.03 -0.02
C ALA A 7 -10.75 6.96 1.06
N LEU A 8 -9.84 6.86 2.03
CA LEU A 8 -9.96 5.94 3.16
C LEU A 8 -11.21 6.27 3.99
N LEU A 9 -11.36 7.54 4.38
CA LEU A 9 -12.51 8.01 5.15
C LEU A 9 -13.82 7.87 4.37
N GLY A 10 -13.81 8.23 3.08
CA GLY A 10 -14.96 8.11 2.19
C GLY A 10 -15.40 6.67 1.94
N ALA A 11 -14.48 5.70 2.02
CA ALA A 11 -14.81 4.27 1.99
C ALA A 11 -15.40 3.77 3.32
N GLY A 12 -15.42 4.59 4.38
CA GLY A 12 -15.89 4.20 5.71
C GLY A 12 -14.87 3.39 6.50
N LEU A 13 -13.57 3.51 6.18
CA LEU A 13 -12.49 3.07 7.05
C LEU A 13 -12.23 4.15 8.12
N GLU A 14 -11.98 3.72 9.33
CA GLU A 14 -11.52 4.58 10.42
C GLU A 14 -9.99 4.61 10.42
N ILE A 15 -9.40 5.80 10.55
CA ILE A 15 -7.95 5.94 10.72
C ILE A 15 -7.66 6.00 12.22
N SER A 16 -7.00 4.97 12.74
CA SER A 16 -6.70 4.84 14.18
C SER A 16 -5.33 5.39 14.56
N ALA A 17 -4.36 5.33 13.64
CA ALA A 17 -3.03 5.91 13.81
C ALA A 17 -2.45 6.34 12.46
N MET A 18 -1.57 7.34 12.49
CA MET A 18 -0.87 7.82 11.30
C MET A 18 0.48 8.40 11.69
N GLN A 19 1.55 7.96 11.01
CA GLN A 19 2.91 8.39 11.31
C GLN A 19 3.76 8.43 10.04
N THR A 20 4.65 9.41 9.95
CA THR A 20 5.63 9.52 8.88
C THR A 20 6.92 8.77 9.23
N TYR A 21 7.49 8.07 8.27
CA TYR A 21 8.76 7.36 8.42
C TYR A 21 9.72 7.70 7.28
N SER A 22 11.00 7.80 7.59
CA SER A 22 12.08 7.77 6.60
C SER A 22 12.86 6.49 6.83
N LEU A 23 12.73 5.54 5.91
CA LEU A 23 13.28 4.20 6.08
C LEU A 23 14.68 4.11 5.46
N LEU A 24 15.59 3.43 6.15
CA LEU A 24 16.83 2.98 5.56
C LEU A 24 16.54 1.88 4.53
N LYS A 25 17.42 1.74 3.53
CA LYS A 25 17.30 0.71 2.51
C LYS A 25 17.17 -0.70 3.10
N SER A 26 17.90 -1.02 4.17
CA SER A 26 17.82 -2.31 4.86
C SER A 26 16.47 -2.53 5.56
N GLN A 27 15.83 -1.47 6.07
CA GLN A 27 14.49 -1.56 6.68
C GLN A 27 13.43 -1.80 5.60
N ALA A 28 13.52 -1.09 4.47
CA ALA A 28 12.65 -1.32 3.32
C ALA A 28 12.84 -2.71 2.70
N GLU A 29 14.07 -3.23 2.67
CA GLU A 29 14.36 -4.60 2.20
C GLU A 29 13.73 -5.65 3.12
N ASN A 30 13.86 -5.50 4.44
CA ASN A 30 13.20 -6.40 5.39
C ASN A 30 11.67 -6.33 5.25
N PHE A 31 11.12 -5.13 5.09
CA PHE A 31 9.68 -4.94 4.92
C PHE A 31 9.14 -5.65 3.68
N TYR A 32 9.87 -5.59 2.56
CA TYR A 32 9.46 -6.24 1.31
C TYR A 32 9.95 -7.68 1.14
N GLU A 33 10.64 -8.28 2.10
CA GLU A 33 11.32 -9.57 1.96
C GLU A 33 10.42 -10.67 1.35
N VAL A 34 9.15 -10.69 1.76
CA VAL A 34 8.13 -11.63 1.27
C VAL A 34 7.90 -11.58 -0.25
N TYR A 35 8.20 -10.45 -0.90
CA TYR A 35 8.05 -10.28 -2.35
C TYR A 35 9.28 -10.72 -3.16
N LYS A 36 10.43 -10.96 -2.53
CA LYS A 36 11.72 -11.18 -3.20
C LYS A 36 11.72 -12.28 -4.26
N THR A 37 10.91 -13.31 -4.07
CA THR A 37 10.79 -14.46 -4.98
C THR A 37 9.51 -14.46 -5.81
N VAL A 38 8.60 -13.51 -5.56
CA VAL A 38 7.27 -13.44 -6.17
C VAL A 38 7.26 -12.50 -7.39
N ILE A 39 8.05 -11.42 -7.34
CA ILE A 39 8.12 -10.41 -8.41
C ILE A 39 9.51 -10.41 -9.09
N PRO A 40 9.63 -9.84 -10.31
CA PRO A 40 10.92 -9.74 -10.99
C PRO A 40 11.96 -9.02 -10.13
N SER A 41 13.18 -9.58 -10.05
CA SER A 41 14.26 -9.06 -9.20
C SER A 41 14.54 -7.56 -9.45
N ALA A 42 14.51 -7.10 -10.70
CA ALA A 42 14.70 -5.69 -11.02
C ALA A 42 13.62 -4.78 -10.38
N GLN A 43 12.36 -5.24 -10.37
CA GLN A 43 11.24 -4.52 -9.76
C GLN A 43 11.33 -4.52 -8.23
N TYR A 44 11.68 -5.66 -7.63
CA TYR A 44 11.91 -5.77 -6.19
C TYR A 44 12.92 -4.74 -5.67
N HIS A 45 14.10 -4.66 -6.31
CA HIS A 45 15.12 -3.69 -5.90
C HIS A 45 14.70 -2.24 -6.16
N ALA A 46 13.90 -1.99 -7.21
CA ALA A 46 13.36 -0.66 -7.48
C ALA A 46 12.34 -0.22 -6.41
N MET A 47 11.45 -1.13 -5.96
CA MET A 47 10.49 -0.84 -4.87
C MET A 47 11.19 -0.51 -3.55
N ILE A 48 12.24 -1.26 -3.21
CA ILE A 48 13.06 -0.96 -2.02
C ILE A 48 13.72 0.41 -2.15
N GLY A 49 14.29 0.71 -3.32
CA GLY A 49 14.90 2.00 -3.61
C GLY A 49 13.90 3.16 -3.45
N GLU A 50 12.69 2.99 -3.98
CA GLU A 50 11.62 3.99 -3.92
C GLU A 50 11.15 4.23 -2.48
N LEU A 51 10.84 3.18 -1.72
CA LEU A 51 10.38 3.31 -0.33
C LEU A 51 11.44 3.96 0.58
N ALA A 52 12.73 3.73 0.32
CA ALA A 52 13.84 4.32 1.07
C ALA A 52 14.28 5.69 0.52
N SER A 53 13.69 6.19 -0.57
CA SER A 53 14.11 7.44 -1.22
C SER A 53 13.64 8.71 -0.50
N GLY A 54 12.66 8.59 0.40
CA GLY A 54 12.06 9.73 1.06
C GLY A 54 11.16 9.36 2.24
N VAL A 55 10.31 10.30 2.63
CA VAL A 55 9.35 10.12 3.72
C VAL A 55 8.12 9.39 3.20
N CYS A 56 7.77 8.26 3.80
CA CYS A 56 6.49 7.61 3.62
C CYS A 56 5.53 7.93 4.78
N LEU A 57 4.23 7.76 4.52
CA LEU A 57 3.18 7.91 5.52
C LEU A 57 2.57 6.54 5.76
N ALA A 58 2.76 5.98 6.96
CA ALA A 58 2.09 4.78 7.39
C ALA A 58 0.77 5.15 8.09
N ILE A 59 -0.29 4.42 7.77
CA ILE A 59 -1.64 4.67 8.27
C ILE A 59 -2.22 3.35 8.76
N GLU A 60 -2.55 3.29 10.04
CA GLU A 60 -3.33 2.18 10.61
C GLU A 60 -4.82 2.47 10.35
N VAL A 61 -5.52 1.49 9.81
CA VAL A 61 -6.96 1.60 9.53
C VAL A 61 -7.75 0.48 10.18
N ARG A 62 -8.99 0.80 10.56
CA ARG A 62 -9.96 -0.14 11.14
C ARG A 62 -11.26 -0.08 10.36
N SER A 63 -12.03 -1.15 10.46
CA SER A 63 -13.36 -1.25 9.86
C SER A 63 -14.34 -1.78 10.90
N ASN A 64 -15.46 -1.08 11.06
CA ASN A 64 -16.51 -1.42 12.01
C ASN A 64 -17.63 -2.26 11.37
N THR A 65 -17.58 -2.50 10.05
CA THR A 65 -18.66 -3.14 9.28
C THR A 65 -18.26 -4.46 8.64
N GLU A 66 -16.98 -4.62 8.28
CA GLU A 66 -16.44 -5.75 7.52
C GLU A 66 -14.94 -5.89 7.77
N ASP A 67 -14.30 -6.91 7.20
CA ASP A 67 -12.85 -7.11 7.29
C ASP A 67 -12.06 -5.92 6.71
N ALA A 68 -11.23 -5.29 7.53
CA ALA A 68 -10.49 -4.08 7.17
C ALA A 68 -9.47 -4.33 6.05
N VAL A 69 -8.84 -5.51 6.05
CA VAL A 69 -7.85 -5.90 5.04
C VAL A 69 -8.50 -6.01 3.67
N THR A 70 -9.60 -6.76 3.56
CA THR A 70 -10.36 -6.93 2.31
C THR A 70 -10.79 -5.58 1.76
N LYS A 71 -11.38 -4.73 2.61
CA LYS A 71 -11.86 -3.40 2.22
C LYS A 71 -10.75 -2.48 1.74
N LEU A 72 -9.61 -2.48 2.43
CA LEU A 72 -8.44 -1.70 2.04
C LEU A 72 -7.88 -2.19 0.70
N ARG A 73 -7.77 -3.52 0.50
CA ARG A 73 -7.29 -4.10 -0.76
C ARG A 73 -8.19 -3.75 -1.93
N ASP A 74 -9.51 -3.81 -1.76
CA ASP A 74 -10.48 -3.42 -2.78
C ASP A 74 -10.35 -1.94 -3.14
N LEU A 75 -10.14 -1.06 -2.15
CA LEU A 75 -9.92 0.36 -2.37
C LEU A 75 -8.59 0.66 -3.07
N CYS A 76 -7.51 -0.05 -2.70
CA CYS A 76 -6.20 0.05 -3.33
C CYS A 76 -6.22 -0.43 -4.79
N GLY A 77 -6.92 -1.53 -5.06
CA GLY A 77 -7.05 -2.15 -6.37
C GLY A 77 -5.87 -3.02 -6.77
N PRO A 78 -5.87 -3.54 -8.02
CA PRO A 78 -4.82 -4.43 -8.52
C PRO A 78 -3.40 -3.86 -8.33
N TYR A 79 -2.43 -4.74 -8.07
CA TYR A 79 -1.03 -4.38 -7.85
C TYR A 79 -0.43 -3.62 -9.05
N ASP A 80 -0.70 -4.08 -10.27
CA ASP A 80 -0.28 -3.40 -11.50
C ASP A 80 -1.23 -2.22 -11.81
N VAL A 81 -0.65 -1.04 -11.95
CA VAL A 81 -1.38 0.22 -12.18
C VAL A 81 -2.14 0.23 -13.52
N GLU A 82 -1.57 -0.35 -14.58
CA GLU A 82 -2.24 -0.43 -15.88
C GLU A 82 -3.44 -1.37 -15.83
N ILE A 83 -3.28 -2.52 -15.16
CA ILE A 83 -4.39 -3.46 -14.92
C ILE A 83 -5.46 -2.78 -14.05
N ALA A 84 -5.06 -2.03 -13.02
CA ALA A 84 -5.99 -1.28 -12.17
C ALA A 84 -6.80 -0.27 -13.00
N ARG A 85 -6.15 0.51 -13.88
CA ARG A 85 -6.84 1.49 -14.75
C ARG A 85 -7.86 0.84 -15.67
N HIS A 86 -7.54 -0.33 -16.25
CA HIS A 86 -8.42 -1.01 -17.18
C HIS A 86 -9.57 -1.74 -16.49
N LEU A 87 -9.30 -2.46 -15.40
CA LEU A 87 -10.29 -3.35 -14.76
C LEU A 87 -11.05 -2.69 -13.60
N ARG A 88 -10.44 -1.72 -12.92
CA ARG A 88 -10.95 -1.11 -11.68
C ARG A 88 -10.57 0.39 -11.62
N PRO A 89 -11.03 1.23 -12.57
CA PRO A 89 -10.57 2.62 -12.74
C PRO A 89 -10.82 3.54 -11.54
N HIS A 90 -11.63 3.11 -10.57
CA HIS A 90 -11.98 3.90 -9.40
C HIS A 90 -11.04 3.74 -8.20
N THR A 91 -10.11 2.78 -8.25
CA THR A 91 -9.21 2.45 -7.14
C THR A 91 -8.07 3.46 -7.00
N LEU A 92 -7.40 3.45 -5.85
CA LEU A 92 -6.29 4.36 -5.56
C LEU A 92 -5.14 4.19 -6.55
N ARG A 93 -4.70 2.94 -6.80
CA ARG A 93 -3.61 2.66 -7.74
C ARG A 93 -3.97 3.10 -9.16
N ALA A 94 -5.22 2.93 -9.59
CA ALA A 94 -5.67 3.36 -10.91
C ALA A 94 -5.63 4.89 -11.08
N LYS A 95 -6.12 5.63 -10.07
CA LYS A 95 -6.27 7.08 -10.11
C LYS A 95 -4.96 7.84 -9.88
N LEU A 96 -4.13 7.34 -8.97
CA LEU A 96 -2.99 8.08 -8.43
C LEU A 96 -1.64 7.43 -8.76
N GLY A 97 -1.62 6.11 -8.97
CA GLY A 97 -0.42 5.37 -9.30
C GLY A 97 0.10 5.78 -10.67
N LYS A 98 1.42 5.73 -10.85
CA LYS A 98 2.10 6.02 -12.12
C LYS A 98 2.51 4.74 -12.85
N ASP A 99 3.16 3.83 -12.13
CA ASP A 99 3.65 2.55 -12.62
C ASP A 99 3.75 1.53 -11.45
N ALA A 100 4.24 0.32 -11.72
CA ALA A 100 4.28 -0.75 -10.74
C ALA A 100 5.25 -0.51 -9.55
N VAL A 101 6.19 0.43 -9.67
CA VAL A 101 7.08 0.86 -8.58
C VAL A 101 6.47 2.06 -7.85
N HIS A 102 5.98 3.05 -8.60
CA HIS A 102 5.35 4.26 -8.10
C HIS A 102 3.82 4.10 -8.05
N ASN A 103 3.36 3.12 -7.28
CA ASN A 103 1.94 2.71 -7.22
C ASN A 103 1.09 3.53 -6.23
N THR A 104 1.67 4.57 -5.62
CA THR A 104 1.07 5.44 -4.57
C THR A 104 0.82 4.78 -3.23
N VAL A 105 0.32 3.55 -3.19
CA VAL A 105 -0.08 2.86 -1.95
C VAL A 105 0.39 1.41 -1.92
N HIS A 106 1.10 1.07 -0.84
CA HIS A 106 1.24 -0.29 -0.35
C HIS A 106 0.10 -0.57 0.66
N CYS A 107 -0.41 -1.80 0.68
CA CYS A 107 -1.42 -2.25 1.62
C CYS A 107 -1.17 -3.71 1.96
N THR A 108 -1.50 -4.10 3.19
CA THR A 108 -1.42 -5.50 3.62
C THR A 108 -2.35 -6.37 2.78
N ASP A 109 -1.86 -7.55 2.38
CA ASP A 109 -2.56 -8.44 1.45
C ASP A 109 -3.25 -9.61 2.16
N LEU A 110 -2.80 -10.01 3.35
CA LEU A 110 -3.35 -11.13 4.11
C LEU A 110 -3.88 -10.67 5.47
N PRO A 111 -5.02 -11.21 5.95
CA PRO A 111 -5.55 -10.89 7.28
C PRO A 111 -4.54 -11.13 8.40
N GLU A 112 -3.75 -12.20 8.31
CA GLU A 112 -2.67 -12.49 9.26
C GLU A 112 -1.55 -11.45 9.27
N ASP A 113 -1.21 -10.88 8.10
CA ASP A 113 -0.13 -9.90 7.96
C ASP A 113 -0.56 -8.51 8.47
N GLY A 114 -1.85 -8.18 8.39
CA GLY A 114 -2.36 -6.88 8.82
C GLY A 114 -2.08 -6.56 10.28
N ILE A 115 -2.12 -7.57 11.17
CA ILE A 115 -1.77 -7.39 12.59
C ILE A 115 -0.25 -7.24 12.75
N LEU A 116 0.55 -8.02 12.02
CA LEU A 116 2.00 -8.00 12.09
C LEU A 116 2.58 -6.65 11.64
N GLU A 117 2.05 -6.11 10.55
CA GLU A 117 2.47 -4.83 9.96
C GLU A 117 2.04 -3.59 10.77
N SER A 118 1.08 -3.76 11.70
CA SER A 118 0.52 -2.67 12.50
C SER A 118 1.11 -2.57 13.93
N GLN A 119 2.08 -3.43 14.28
CA GLN A 119 2.72 -3.46 15.62
C GLN A 119 4.02 -2.66 15.71
#